data_AF-A0A6G2XAD6-F1
#
_entry.id   AF-A0A6G2XAD6-F1
#
_cell.length_a   1.000
_cell.length_b   1.000
_cell.length_c   1.000
_cell.angle_alpha   90.00
_cell.angle_beta   90.00
_cell.angle_gamma   90.00
#
_symmetry.space_group_name_H-M   'P 1'
#
loop_
_entity.id
_entity.type
_entity.pdbx_description
1 polymer ?
#
loop_
_entity_poly.entity_id
_entity_poly.type
_entity_poly.pdbx_seq_one_letter_code
_entity_poly.pdbx_strand_id
1 'polypeptide(L)'
;MCSTCRKATRRAASHEARVTNTYGLEPGEYQSLLEYQGGVCAICRQPRRYRLDVDHDHKTGLVRGLTCRLCNRRVLPGAKDNPEVLRNAAAYLENPPAVQFLGQRYHVDNREASTDE
;
A
#
# COMPACT_ATOMS: atom_id res chain seq x y z
N MET A 1 4.98 -0.42 8.90
CA MET A 1 6.45 -0.47 9.02
C MET A 1 6.98 -1.61 8.16
N CYS A 2 7.73 -1.29 7.11
CA CYS A 2 8.31 -2.27 6.19
C CYS A 2 9.40 -3.11 6.89
N SER A 3 9.79 -4.23 6.27
CA SER A 3 10.83 -5.14 6.78
C SER A 3 12.18 -4.44 6.96
N THR A 4 12.49 -3.47 6.10
CA THR A 4 13.73 -2.68 6.13
C THR A 4 13.79 -1.77 7.35
N CYS A 5 12.73 -0.99 7.63
CA CYS A 5 12.67 -0.14 8.83
C CYS A 5 12.61 -0.92 10.14
N ARG A 6 12.04 -2.13 10.14
CA ARG A 6 11.91 -2.95 11.37
C ARG A 6 13.25 -3.30 12.01
N LYS A 7 14.34 -3.39 11.23
CA LYS A 7 15.67 -3.70 11.76
C LYS A 7 16.26 -2.56 12.60
N ALA A 8 15.84 -1.31 12.36
CA ALA A 8 16.41 -0.12 12.99
C ALA A 8 15.77 0.27 14.34
N THR A 9 14.53 -0.15 14.62
CA THR A 9 13.73 0.39 15.73
C THR A 9 13.33 -0.69 16.75
N ARG A 10 14.21 -0.99 17.71
CA ARG A 10 13.94 -1.92 18.83
C ARG A 10 13.90 -1.18 20.18
N ARG A 11 12.89 -0.33 20.43
CA ARG A 11 12.48 0.18 21.77
C ARG A 11 10.98 0.57 21.76
N ALA A 12 10.29 0.44 22.89
CA ALA A 12 8.91 0.91 23.04
C ALA A 12 8.88 2.44 23.21
N ALA A 13 8.54 3.17 22.15
CA ALA A 13 8.39 4.62 22.16
C ALA A 13 6.95 5.01 21.79
N SER A 14 6.51 6.20 22.21
CA SER A 14 5.24 6.77 21.76
C SER A 14 5.21 6.86 20.22
N HIS A 15 4.01 6.86 19.62
CA HIS A 15 3.87 6.87 18.17
C HIS A 15 4.63 8.03 17.51
N GLU A 16 4.53 9.22 18.09
CA GLU A 16 5.20 10.43 17.64
C GLU A 16 6.72 10.28 17.73
N ALA A 17 7.26 9.92 18.90
CA ALA A 17 8.70 9.71 19.06
C ALA A 17 9.25 8.66 18.07
N ARG A 18 8.49 7.59 17.80
CA ARG A 18 8.86 6.61 16.77
C ARG A 18 8.85 7.25 15.38
N VAL A 19 7.84 8.03 15.04
CA VAL A 19 7.74 8.67 13.73
C VAL A 19 8.90 9.63 13.49
N THR A 20 9.21 10.48 14.46
CA THR A 20 10.37 11.36 14.44
C THR A 20 11.68 10.59 14.30
N ASN A 21 11.93 9.62 15.17
CA ASN A 21 13.20 8.88 15.17
C ASN A 21 13.40 7.98 13.94
N THR A 22 12.31 7.52 13.30
CA THR A 22 12.43 6.59 12.15
C THR A 22 12.40 7.31 10.82
N TYR A 23 11.61 8.38 10.70
CA TYR A 23 11.29 9.02 9.43
C TYR A 23 11.70 10.49 9.37
N GLY A 24 12.25 11.04 10.46
CA GLY A 24 12.70 12.43 10.52
C GLY A 24 11.58 13.47 10.56
N LEU A 25 10.32 13.06 10.79
CA LEU A 25 9.20 13.99 10.88
C LEU A 25 9.18 14.70 12.25
N GLU A 26 9.04 16.01 12.26
CA GLU A 26 8.87 16.82 13.46
C GLU A 26 7.55 16.48 14.19
N PRO A 27 7.44 16.81 15.49
CA PRO A 27 6.19 16.68 16.23
C PRO A 27 5.02 17.35 15.48
N GLY A 28 3.88 16.67 15.39
CA GLY A 28 2.71 17.15 14.66
C GLY A 28 2.73 16.96 13.13
N GLU A 29 3.88 16.81 12.46
CA GLU A 29 3.93 16.71 10.98
C GLU A 29 3.19 15.47 10.44
N TYR A 30 3.18 14.37 11.18
CA TYR A 30 2.36 13.21 10.83
C TYR A 30 0.88 13.58 10.73
N GLN A 31 0.38 14.38 11.68
CA GLN A 31 -1.01 14.78 11.72
C GLN A 31 -1.32 15.79 10.62
N SER A 32 -0.45 16.78 10.38
CA SER A 32 -0.56 17.71 9.26
C SER A 32 -0.59 17.00 7.91
N LEU A 33 0.26 15.97 7.72
CA LEU A 33 0.28 15.17 6.50
C LEU A 33 -0.99 14.29 6.38
N LEU A 34 -1.50 13.76 7.48
CA LEU A 34 -2.76 13.02 7.50
C LEU A 34 -3.93 13.91 7.09
N GLU A 35 -3.99 15.12 7.62
CA GLU A 35 -5.01 16.14 7.29
C GLU A 35 -4.91 16.58 5.83
N TYR A 36 -3.70 16.87 5.35
CA TYR A 36 -3.45 17.20 3.95
C TYR A 36 -3.91 16.09 3.00
N GLN A 37 -3.74 14.81 3.39
CA GLN A 37 -4.24 13.67 2.62
C GLN A 37 -5.76 13.47 2.70
N GLY A 38 -6.47 14.21 3.56
CA GLY A 38 -7.90 14.06 3.83
C GLY A 38 -8.24 12.90 4.76
N GLY A 39 -7.32 12.50 5.64
CA GLY A 39 -7.55 11.41 6.61
C GLY A 39 -7.57 10.01 6.01
N VAL A 40 -7.11 9.84 4.76
CA VAL A 40 -7.17 8.57 4.02
C VAL A 40 -5.80 8.13 3.49
N CYS A 41 -5.72 6.85 3.12
CA CYS A 41 -4.56 6.30 2.42
C CYS A 41 -4.28 7.09 1.13
N ALA A 42 -3.04 7.56 0.91
CA ALA A 42 -2.68 8.30 -0.29
C ALA A 42 -2.91 7.50 -1.59
N ILE A 43 -2.79 6.17 -1.55
CA ILE A 43 -2.90 5.30 -2.73
C ILE A 43 -4.35 4.90 -3.00
N CYS A 44 -4.99 4.15 -2.10
CA CYS A 44 -6.34 3.64 -2.36
C CYS A 44 -7.47 4.61 -1.98
N ARG A 45 -7.14 5.76 -1.39
CA ARG A 45 -8.09 6.80 -0.95
C ARG A 45 -9.17 6.31 0.03
N GLN A 46 -8.91 5.21 0.72
CA GLN A 46 -9.82 4.65 1.73
C GLN A 46 -9.40 5.04 3.15
N PRO A 47 -10.36 5.37 4.04
CA PRO A 47 -10.09 5.58 5.46
C PRO A 47 -9.73 4.27 6.16
N ARG A 48 -9.08 4.39 7.31
CA ARG A 48 -8.71 3.26 8.18
C ARG A 48 -9.01 3.61 9.64
N ARG A 49 -9.49 2.61 10.39
CA ARG A 49 -9.64 2.70 11.86
C ARG A 49 -8.31 2.65 12.63
N TYR A 50 -7.21 2.48 11.91
CA TYR A 50 -5.85 2.40 12.45
C TYR A 50 -4.97 3.45 11.79
N ARG A 51 -3.90 3.83 12.48
CA ARG A 51 -2.89 4.77 11.97
C ARG A 51 -2.25 4.27 10.68
N LEU A 52 -2.20 5.12 9.67
CA LEU A 52 -1.53 4.84 8.40
C LEU A 52 -0.02 4.72 8.62
N ASP A 53 0.62 3.85 7.83
CA ASP A 53 2.08 3.68 7.81
C ASP A 53 2.71 4.87 7.05
N VAL A 54 3.84 5.39 7.53
CA VAL A 54 4.66 6.35 6.78
C VAL A 54 5.42 5.60 5.69
N ASP A 55 5.17 5.95 4.44
CA ASP A 55 5.84 5.43 3.25
C ASP A 55 7.00 6.35 2.86
N HIS A 56 8.11 5.75 2.43
CA HIS A 56 9.33 6.46 2.05
C HIS A 56 10.10 5.67 0.99
N ASP A 57 10.88 6.39 0.20
CA ASP A 57 11.81 5.80 -0.74
C ASP A 57 13.01 5.17 0.01
N HIS A 58 13.26 3.89 -0.20
CA HIS A 58 14.29 3.15 0.52
C HIS A 58 15.73 3.48 0.09
N LYS A 59 15.94 4.23 -1.00
CA LYS A 59 17.26 4.63 -1.49
C LYS A 59 17.63 6.03 -1.00
N THR A 60 16.67 6.95 -1.04
CA THR A 60 16.88 8.37 -0.72
C THR A 60 16.42 8.75 0.68
N GLY A 61 15.55 7.95 1.30
CA GLY A 61 14.91 8.27 2.57
C GLY A 61 13.74 9.25 2.43
N LEU A 62 13.41 9.71 1.22
CA LEU A 62 12.32 10.67 0.96
C LEU A 62 10.98 10.11 1.47
N VAL A 63 10.36 10.79 2.44
CA VAL A 63 8.98 10.50 2.86
C VAL A 63 8.03 10.84 1.71
N ARG A 64 7.26 9.85 1.26
CA ARG A 64 6.32 10.00 0.13
C ARG A 64 4.89 10.28 0.58
N GLY A 65 4.49 9.78 1.75
CA GLY A 65 3.14 9.97 2.28
C GLY A 65 2.73 8.95 3.33
N LEU A 66 1.46 8.98 3.72
CA LEU A 66 0.83 8.01 4.62
C LEU A 66 -0.03 7.03 3.82
N THR A 67 0.20 5.73 4.02
CA THR A 67 -0.50 4.69 3.28
C THR A 67 -1.03 3.60 4.21
N CYS A 68 -2.08 2.88 3.80
CA CYS A 68 -2.60 1.78 4.60
C CYS A 68 -1.67 0.56 4.55
N ARG A 69 -1.79 -0.37 5.50
CA ARG A 69 -0.91 -1.55 5.60
C ARG A 69 -0.90 -2.40 4.32
N LEU A 70 -2.05 -2.51 3.64
CA LEU A 70 -2.16 -3.25 2.39
C LEU A 70 -1.35 -2.57 1.27
N CYS A 71 -1.58 -1.28 1.05
CA CYS A 71 -0.87 -0.52 0.02
C CYS A 71 0.64 -0.47 0.30
N ASN A 72 1.03 -0.15 1.54
CA ASN A 72 2.44 -0.02 1.93
C ASN A 72 3.22 -1.35 1.82
N ARG A 73 2.59 -2.48 2.16
CA ARG A 73 3.31 -3.75 2.37
C ARG A 73 3.08 -4.76 1.26
N ARG A 74 2.07 -4.56 0.41
CA ARG A 74 1.70 -5.50 -0.65
C ARG A 74 1.68 -4.84 -2.01
N VAL A 75 1.01 -3.70 -2.16
CA VAL A 75 0.89 -3.04 -3.48
C VAL A 75 2.24 -2.48 -3.93
N LEU A 76 2.88 -1.63 -3.13
CA LEU A 76 4.17 -1.04 -3.49
C LEU A 76 5.28 -2.11 -3.66
N PRO A 77 5.46 -3.06 -2.72
CA PRO A 77 6.45 -4.14 -2.91
C PRO A 77 6.10 -5.10 -4.05
N GLY A 78 4.80 -5.35 -4.29
CA GLY A 78 4.34 -6.18 -5.42
C GLY A 78 4.66 -5.54 -6.77
N ALA A 79 4.62 -4.21 -6.84
CA ALA A 79 5.08 -3.43 -7.99
C ALA A 79 6.60 -3.18 -7.99
N LYS A 80 7.34 -3.70 -7.01
CA LYS A 80 8.78 -3.45 -6.80
C LYS A 80 9.14 -1.96 -6.75
N ASP A 81 8.24 -1.15 -6.18
CA ASP A 81 8.34 0.31 -6.18
C ASP A 81 8.50 0.94 -7.60
N ASN A 82 8.10 0.23 -8.66
CA ASN A 82 8.15 0.70 -10.04
C ASN A 82 6.80 1.30 -10.46
N PRO A 83 6.71 2.62 -10.72
CA PRO A 83 5.47 3.27 -11.16
C PRO A 83 4.89 2.69 -12.45
N GLU A 84 5.74 2.26 -13.40
CA GLU A 84 5.26 1.69 -14.67
C GLU A 84 4.48 0.40 -14.45
N VAL A 85 4.88 -0.43 -13.47
CA VAL A 85 4.15 -1.67 -13.16
C VAL A 85 2.73 -1.35 -12.66
N LEU A 86 2.55 -0.27 -11.88
CA LEU A 86 1.23 0.15 -11.41
C LEU A 86 0.38 0.73 -12.55
N ARG A 87 0.97 1.51 -13.46
CA ARG A 87 0.25 2.01 -14.65
C ARG A 87 -0.17 0.86 -15.56
N ASN A 88 0.72 -0.10 -15.79
CA ASN A 88 0.42 -1.30 -16.56
C ASN A 88 -0.66 -2.16 -15.88
N ALA A 89 -0.68 -2.24 -14.56
CA ALA A 89 -1.74 -2.94 -13.83
C ALA A 89 -3.11 -2.28 -14.01
N ALA A 90 -3.18 -0.94 -13.97
CA ALA A 90 -4.41 -0.21 -14.28
C ALA A 90 -4.86 -0.49 -15.72
N ALA A 91 -3.96 -0.34 -16.69
CA ALA A 91 -4.24 -0.63 -18.10
C ALA A 91 -4.70 -2.08 -18.33
N TYR A 92 -4.10 -3.06 -17.65
CA TYR A 92 -4.48 -4.47 -17.72
C TYR A 92 -5.91 -4.72 -17.22
N LEU A 93 -6.34 -4.04 -16.15
CA LEU A 93 -7.69 -4.16 -15.61
C LEU A 93 -8.74 -3.53 -16.52
N GLU A 94 -8.41 -2.39 -17.13
CA GLU A 94 -9.31 -1.68 -18.05
C GLU A 94 -9.39 -2.36 -19.42
N ASN A 95 -8.27 -2.90 -19.88
CA ASN A 95 -8.09 -3.42 -21.23
C ASN A 95 -7.36 -4.78 -21.21
N PRO A 96 -7.99 -5.84 -20.67
CA PRO A 96 -7.32 -7.12 -20.50
C PRO A 96 -6.98 -7.77 -21.86
N PRO A 97 -5.74 -8.25 -22.06
CA PRO A 97 -5.32 -8.88 -23.32
C PRO A 97 -6.18 -10.06 -23.76
N ALA A 98 -6.76 -10.81 -22.82
CA ALA A 98 -7.67 -11.91 -23.13
C ALA A 98 -8.91 -11.41 -23.87
N VAL A 99 -9.49 -10.28 -23.46
CA VAL A 99 -10.65 -9.70 -24.15
C VAL A 99 -10.26 -9.15 -25.52
N GLN A 100 -9.10 -8.49 -25.62
CA GLN A 100 -8.60 -7.93 -26.88
C GLN A 100 -8.31 -9.00 -27.94
N PHE A 101 -7.73 -10.13 -27.52
CA PHE A 101 -7.23 -11.15 -28.44
C PHE A 101 -8.18 -12.35 -28.61
N LEU A 102 -8.78 -12.83 -27.52
CA LEU A 102 -9.66 -14.00 -27.52
C LEU A 102 -11.15 -13.63 -27.48
N GLY A 103 -11.48 -12.39 -27.13
CA GLY A 103 -12.84 -11.98 -26.76
C GLY A 103 -13.17 -12.33 -25.30
N GLN A 104 -14.43 -12.11 -24.90
CA GLN A 104 -14.87 -12.39 -23.53
C GLN A 104 -14.81 -13.90 -23.23
N ARG A 105 -14.17 -14.25 -22.12
CA ARG A 105 -14.06 -15.61 -21.58
C ARG A 105 -14.20 -15.57 -20.07
N TYR A 106 -14.80 -16.60 -19.50
CA TYR A 106 -15.02 -16.73 -18.07
C TYR A 106 -14.19 -17.90 -17.53
N HIS A 107 -13.72 -17.81 -16.29
CA HIS A 107 -13.09 -18.96 -15.64
C HIS A 107 -14.16 -20.02 -15.38
N VAL A 108 -13.81 -21.29 -15.59
CA VAL A 108 -14.70 -22.40 -15.27
C VAL A 108 -14.45 -22.76 -13.80
N ASP A 109 -15.41 -22.48 -12.93
CA ASP A 109 -15.34 -22.91 -11.53
C ASP A 109 -15.70 -24.40 -11.46
N ASN A 110 -14.71 -25.29 -11.46
CA ASN A 110 -14.90 -26.72 -11.22
C ASN A 110 -15.16 -27.04 -9.73
N ARG A 111 -15.76 -26.12 -8.97
CA ARG A 111 -16.12 -26.29 -7.55
C ARG A 111 -17.56 -26.78 -7.39
N GLU A 112 -18.04 -27.63 -8.30
CA GLU A 112 -19.38 -28.20 -8.23
C GLU A 112 -19.36 -29.66 -7.76
N ALA A 113 -20.44 -30.03 -7.04
CA ALA A 113 -20.85 -31.35 -6.53
C ALA A 113 -20.35 -31.76 -5.13
N SER A 114 -20.77 -31.05 -4.08
CA SER A 114 -21.09 -31.70 -2.80
C SER A 114 -22.54 -31.37 -2.43
N THR A 115 -23.49 -31.89 -3.19
CA THR A 115 -24.80 -32.22 -2.66
C THR A 115 -24.63 -33.54 -1.91
N ASP A 116 -24.26 -33.46 -0.63
CA ASP A 116 -24.46 -34.58 0.30
C ASP A 116 -25.79 -34.36 1.03
N GLU A 117 -26.52 -35.47 1.11
CA GLU A 117 -27.92 -35.70 1.48
C GLU A 117 -28.37 -35.14 2.84
#